data_AF-A0A960LFH0-F1
#
_entry.id   AF-A0A960LFH0-F1
#
_cell.length_a   1.000
_cell.length_b   1.000
_cell.length_c   1.000
_cell.angle_alpha   90.00
_cell.angle_beta   90.00
_cell.angle_gamma   90.00
#
_symmetry.space_group_name_H-M   'P 1'
#
loop_
_entity.id
_entity.type
_entity.pdbx_description
1 polymer ?
#
loop_
_entity_poly.entity_id
_entity_poly.type
_entity_poly.pdbx_seq_one_letter_code
_entity_poly.pdbx_strand_id
1 'polypeptide(L)'
;MRYRILRDVMGRDESWIETSDAKALVLKHPRVVELASQQLPNGSFGERLSHTAATVLWLCEAGASEHPAVKQAVELVVLPTLAQEPATWEFAANQRSLVRDICLHLLARATRGTHPLLDAYLELIKIEWQHWFADKKSPSPSVPAYCAMAWWQPPADQTLEKRALVAKLLNEAEAQSDVLLPESSRLVIPDKQIYLAEPVRMLFDLEHGARAGVLGEVEHLRWLYDELEVQQDADGMWHFTLEETPAHMSWYYPLEENKQDAELTVRALMIYKLLNYDV
;
A
#
# COMPACT_ATOMS: atom_id res chain seq x y z
N MET A 1 -6.33 22.89 -22.21
CA MET A 1 -5.33 22.08 -22.94
C MET A 1 -4.55 21.13 -22.00
N ARG A 2 -5.07 20.80 -20.79
CA ARG A 2 -4.39 19.96 -19.77
C ARG A 2 -4.68 18.45 -19.87
N TYR A 3 -5.65 18.03 -20.69
CA TYR A 3 -6.14 16.64 -20.77
C TYR A 3 -5.44 15.75 -21.82
N ARG A 4 -4.36 16.21 -22.47
CA ARG A 4 -3.84 15.55 -23.68
C ARG A 4 -2.85 14.42 -23.40
N ILE A 5 -2.01 14.54 -22.37
CA ILE A 5 -0.96 13.55 -22.06
C ILE A 5 -1.53 12.33 -21.35
N LEU A 6 -2.53 12.52 -20.46
CA LEU A 6 -3.23 11.42 -19.78
C LEU A 6 -3.89 10.45 -20.78
N ARG A 7 -4.53 10.94 -21.84
CA ARG A 7 -5.17 10.11 -22.88
C ARG A 7 -4.19 9.19 -23.63
N ASP A 8 -2.93 9.60 -23.81
CA ASP A 8 -1.93 8.80 -24.54
C ASP A 8 -1.35 7.67 -23.68
N VAL A 9 -1.36 7.82 -22.35
CA VAL A 9 -1.04 6.74 -21.40
C VAL A 9 -2.22 5.80 -21.26
N MET A 10 -3.46 6.32 -21.23
CA MET A 10 -4.71 5.56 -21.03
C MET A 10 -4.92 4.42 -22.06
N GLY A 11 -4.37 4.51 -23.27
CA GLY A 11 -4.48 3.48 -24.30
C GLY A 11 -3.55 2.26 -24.18
N ARG A 12 -2.67 2.20 -23.17
CA ARG A 12 -1.68 1.11 -22.98
C ARG A 12 -2.00 0.20 -21.79
N ASP A 13 -1.72 -1.09 -21.85
CA ASP A 13 -1.91 -2.04 -20.73
C ASP A 13 -0.90 -1.77 -19.58
N GLU A 14 -1.15 -2.29 -18.36
CA GLU A 14 -0.22 -2.28 -17.21
C GLU A 14 1.18 -2.80 -17.59
N SER A 15 1.24 -3.74 -18.54
CA SER A 15 2.48 -4.25 -19.13
C SER A 15 3.38 -3.17 -19.75
N TRP A 16 2.82 -2.02 -20.17
CA TRP A 16 3.61 -0.89 -20.66
C TRP A 16 4.34 -0.14 -19.54
N ILE A 17 3.74 -0.04 -18.35
CA ILE A 17 4.40 0.57 -17.18
C ILE A 17 5.53 -0.36 -16.71
N GLU A 18 5.29 -1.68 -16.70
CA GLU A 18 6.30 -2.68 -16.36
C GLU A 18 7.48 -2.71 -17.33
N THR A 19 7.27 -2.32 -18.59
CA THR A 19 8.30 -2.27 -19.64
C THR A 19 8.80 -0.86 -19.94
N SER A 20 8.38 0.15 -19.18
CA SER A 20 8.82 1.53 -19.36
C SER A 20 10.29 1.71 -19.01
N ASP A 21 10.97 2.65 -19.68
CA ASP A 21 12.36 3.00 -19.36
C ASP A 21 12.50 3.47 -17.90
N ALA A 22 11.47 4.12 -17.36
CA ALA A 22 11.40 4.51 -15.95
C ALA A 22 11.46 3.30 -15.01
N LYS A 23 10.73 2.22 -15.32
CA LYS A 23 10.79 0.98 -14.52
C LYS A 23 12.16 0.29 -14.60
N ALA A 24 12.75 0.26 -15.79
CA ALA A 24 14.09 -0.29 -15.99
C ALA A 24 15.16 0.51 -15.21
N LEU A 25 15.00 1.83 -15.09
CA LEU A 25 15.86 2.67 -14.27
C LEU A 25 15.68 2.40 -12.77
N VAL A 26 14.44 2.25 -12.30
CA VAL A 26 14.14 1.91 -10.90
C VAL A 26 14.76 0.56 -10.52
N LEU A 27 14.59 -0.48 -11.34
CA LEU A 27 15.14 -1.81 -11.04
C LEU A 27 16.67 -1.86 -11.04
N LYS A 28 17.33 -0.96 -11.78
CA LYS A 28 18.80 -0.81 -11.80
C LYS A 28 19.32 0.08 -10.67
N HIS A 29 18.44 0.62 -9.83
CA HIS A 29 18.84 1.51 -8.76
C HIS A 29 19.74 0.77 -7.75
N PRO A 30 20.91 1.32 -7.37
CA PRO A 30 21.86 0.63 -6.49
C PRO A 30 21.24 0.15 -5.18
N ARG A 31 20.29 0.92 -4.63
CA ARG A 31 19.59 0.56 -3.39
C ARG A 31 18.75 -0.71 -3.50
N VAL A 32 18.16 -1.02 -4.66
CA VAL A 32 17.41 -2.27 -4.89
C VAL A 32 18.34 -3.46 -4.79
N VAL A 33 19.50 -3.37 -5.45
CA VAL A 33 20.53 -4.40 -5.45
C VAL A 33 21.10 -4.60 -4.05
N GLU A 34 21.40 -3.49 -3.35
CA GLU A 34 21.92 -3.51 -1.99
C GLU A 34 20.94 -4.20 -1.03
N LEU A 35 19.68 -3.75 -0.99
CA LEU A 35 18.66 -4.31 -0.11
C LEU A 35 18.44 -5.80 -0.39
N ALA A 36 18.33 -6.19 -1.66
CA ALA A 36 18.17 -7.59 -2.04
C ALA A 36 19.37 -8.46 -1.61
N SER A 37 20.58 -7.90 -1.59
CA SER A 37 21.80 -8.61 -1.19
C SER A 37 21.96 -8.80 0.32
N GLN A 38 21.21 -8.07 1.15
CA GLN A 38 21.25 -8.17 2.60
C GLN A 38 20.40 -9.33 3.16
N GLN A 39 19.79 -10.13 2.29
CA GLN A 39 18.98 -11.27 2.71
C GLN A 39 19.82 -12.32 3.44
N LEU A 40 19.35 -12.72 4.62
CA LEU A 40 19.95 -13.78 5.41
C LEU A 40 19.57 -15.16 4.83
N PRO A 41 20.32 -16.24 5.14
CA PRO A 41 20.04 -17.59 4.62
C PRO A 41 18.66 -18.16 4.95
N ASN A 42 18.00 -17.63 5.99
CA ASN A 42 16.63 -17.99 6.38
C ASN A 42 15.55 -17.19 5.62
N GLY A 43 15.94 -16.37 4.64
CA GLY A 43 15.04 -15.53 3.86
C GLY A 43 14.67 -14.18 4.51
N SER A 44 15.10 -13.89 5.74
CA SER A 44 14.80 -12.62 6.43
C SER A 44 15.80 -11.51 6.08
N PHE A 45 15.43 -10.24 6.34
CA PHE A 45 16.32 -9.07 6.18
C PHE A 45 16.74 -8.48 7.53
N GLY A 46 16.81 -9.33 8.56
CA GLY A 46 17.16 -8.96 9.92
C GLY A 46 16.50 -9.86 10.96
N GLU A 47 16.71 -9.52 12.23
CA GLU A 47 16.19 -10.30 13.38
C GLU A 47 14.70 -10.11 13.61
N ARG A 48 14.14 -8.95 13.21
CA ARG A 48 12.73 -8.61 13.42
C ARG A 48 11.95 -8.75 12.12
N LEU A 49 10.71 -9.25 12.23
CA LEU A 49 9.78 -9.30 11.10
C LEU A 49 9.57 -7.91 10.47
N SER A 50 9.59 -6.84 11.27
CA SER A 50 9.48 -5.46 10.78
C SER A 50 10.56 -5.08 9.77
N HIS A 51 11.79 -5.61 9.90
CA HIS A 51 12.86 -5.36 8.93
C HIS A 51 12.60 -6.11 7.63
N THR A 52 12.23 -7.39 7.72
CA THR A 52 11.82 -8.19 6.55
C THR A 52 10.63 -7.55 5.83
N ALA A 53 9.62 -7.10 6.59
CA ALA A 53 8.43 -6.47 6.04
C ALA A 53 8.78 -5.15 5.32
N ALA A 54 9.56 -4.28 5.97
CA ALA A 54 9.99 -3.02 5.37
C ALA A 54 10.77 -3.26 4.08
N THR A 55 11.75 -4.17 4.09
CA THR A 55 12.58 -4.44 2.89
C THR A 55 11.79 -5.09 1.77
N VAL A 56 10.90 -6.05 2.07
CA VAL A 56 10.07 -6.69 1.03
C VAL A 56 9.09 -5.69 0.42
N LEU A 57 8.42 -4.87 1.23
CA LEU A 57 7.55 -3.81 0.72
C LEU A 57 8.35 -2.84 -0.14
N TRP A 58 9.51 -2.38 0.34
CA TRP A 58 10.42 -1.53 -0.43
C TRP A 58 10.75 -2.13 -1.80
N LEU A 59 11.12 -3.40 -1.85
CA LEU A 59 11.44 -4.10 -3.10
C LEU A 59 10.21 -4.19 -4.02
N CYS A 60 9.04 -4.51 -3.48
CA CYS A 60 7.78 -4.53 -4.24
C CYS A 60 7.42 -3.15 -4.78
N GLU A 61 7.64 -2.09 -4.01
CA GLU A 61 7.40 -0.70 -4.42
C GLU A 61 8.36 -0.25 -5.52
N ALA A 62 9.62 -0.66 -5.45
CA ALA A 62 10.57 -0.53 -6.55
C ALA A 62 10.20 -1.41 -7.78
N GLY A 63 9.16 -2.26 -7.67
CA GLY A 63 8.75 -3.15 -8.76
C GLY A 63 9.50 -4.46 -8.86
N ALA A 64 10.30 -4.78 -7.87
CA ALA A 64 11.06 -6.01 -7.79
C ALA A 64 10.25 -7.14 -7.11
N SER A 65 8.91 -7.14 -7.23
CA SER A 65 8.04 -8.17 -6.63
C SER A 65 8.38 -9.58 -7.12
N GLU A 66 8.88 -9.72 -8.35
CA GLU A 66 9.31 -11.00 -8.94
C GLU A 66 10.73 -11.41 -8.56
N HIS A 67 11.46 -10.56 -7.82
CA HIS A 67 12.85 -10.82 -7.45
C HIS A 67 12.95 -12.08 -6.57
N PRO A 68 13.95 -12.95 -6.78
CA PRO A 68 14.11 -14.18 -5.99
C PRO A 68 14.13 -13.94 -4.49
N ALA A 69 14.72 -12.83 -4.04
CA ALA A 69 14.75 -12.47 -2.63
C ALA A 69 13.34 -12.24 -2.03
N VAL A 70 12.42 -11.64 -2.78
CA VAL A 70 11.02 -11.46 -2.36
C VAL A 70 10.33 -12.82 -2.26
N LYS A 71 10.50 -13.68 -3.28
CA LYS A 71 9.92 -15.04 -3.28
C LYS A 71 10.42 -15.86 -2.09
N GLN A 72 11.72 -15.85 -1.83
CA GLN A 72 12.32 -16.53 -0.68
C GLN A 72 11.83 -15.98 0.66
N ALA A 73 11.68 -14.67 0.79
CA ALA A 73 11.12 -14.07 2.01
C ALA A 73 9.66 -14.50 2.22
N VAL A 74 8.87 -14.59 1.15
CA VAL A 74 7.49 -15.11 1.23
C VAL A 74 7.48 -16.57 1.67
N GLU A 75 8.27 -17.42 1.01
CA GLU A 75 8.29 -18.87 1.25
C GLU A 75 8.88 -19.26 2.61
N LEU A 76 9.95 -18.59 3.05
CA LEU A 76 10.71 -18.97 4.24
C LEU A 76 10.32 -18.19 5.50
N VAL A 77 9.68 -17.03 5.34
CA VAL A 77 9.28 -16.17 6.48
C VAL A 77 7.78 -15.98 6.51
N VAL A 78 7.17 -15.36 5.48
CA VAL A 78 5.77 -14.94 5.52
C VAL A 78 4.80 -16.11 5.65
N LEU A 79 4.90 -17.12 4.77
CA LEU A 79 4.01 -18.28 4.79
C LEU A 79 4.16 -19.11 6.08
N PRO A 80 5.38 -19.43 6.56
CA PRO A 80 5.55 -20.07 7.86
C PRO A 80 4.99 -19.25 9.02
N THR A 81 5.18 -17.92 9.03
CA THR A 81 4.60 -17.06 10.07
C THR A 81 3.07 -17.11 10.07
N LEU A 82 2.43 -17.07 8.89
CA LEU A 82 0.96 -17.21 8.77
C LEU A 82 0.43 -18.60 9.14
N ALA A 83 1.24 -19.65 8.96
CA ALA A 83 0.87 -21.02 9.27
C ALA A 83 1.08 -21.40 10.75
N GLN A 84 1.88 -20.63 11.49
CA GLN A 84 2.08 -20.82 12.94
C GLN A 84 0.81 -20.43 13.72
N GLU A 85 0.58 -21.09 14.86
CA GLU A 85 -0.57 -20.80 15.70
C GLU A 85 -0.55 -19.33 16.19
N PRO A 86 -1.70 -18.62 16.22
CA PRO A 86 -1.80 -17.22 16.62
C PRO A 86 -1.18 -16.88 18.00
N ALA A 87 -1.01 -17.89 18.86
CA ALA A 87 -0.37 -17.76 20.16
C ALA A 87 1.14 -17.47 20.10
N THR A 88 1.79 -17.69 18.95
CA THR A 88 3.24 -17.48 18.77
C THR A 88 3.62 -16.11 18.20
N TRP A 89 2.63 -15.31 17.77
CA TRP A 89 2.83 -13.99 17.16
C TRP A 89 3.13 -12.86 18.17
N GLU A 90 3.68 -13.19 19.34
CA GLU A 90 3.87 -12.27 20.45
C GLU A 90 5.07 -11.34 20.25
N PHE A 91 4.80 -10.13 19.76
CA PHE A 91 5.65 -8.97 19.97
C PHE A 91 4.80 -7.88 20.64
N ALA A 92 4.98 -7.74 21.96
CA ALA A 92 4.21 -6.88 22.87
C ALA A 92 2.73 -7.28 23.06
N ALA A 93 2.27 -7.16 24.30
CA ALA A 93 1.14 -7.90 24.89
C ALA A 93 -0.28 -7.65 24.33
N ASN A 94 -0.46 -7.08 23.13
CA ASN A 94 -1.77 -6.85 22.49
C ASN A 94 -1.75 -6.86 20.92
N GLN A 95 -0.70 -7.36 20.25
CA GLN A 95 -0.49 -7.12 18.80
C GLN A 95 -0.57 -8.36 17.87
N ARG A 96 -1.26 -9.43 18.26
CA ARG A 96 -1.36 -10.67 17.45
C ARG A 96 -1.96 -10.43 16.05
N SER A 97 -2.97 -9.58 15.93
CA SER A 97 -3.56 -9.21 14.63
C SER A 97 -2.56 -8.46 13.74
N LEU A 98 -1.68 -7.64 14.31
CA LEU A 98 -0.76 -6.81 13.54
C LEU A 98 0.30 -7.62 12.78
N VAL A 99 0.85 -8.68 13.40
CA VAL A 99 1.80 -9.58 12.73
C VAL A 99 1.15 -10.29 11.54
N ARG A 100 -0.05 -10.84 11.75
CA ARG A 100 -0.86 -11.44 10.68
C ARG A 100 -1.11 -10.43 9.56
N ASP A 101 -1.59 -9.24 9.91
CA ASP A 101 -1.96 -8.22 8.92
C ASP A 101 -0.75 -7.74 8.10
N ILE A 102 0.43 -7.62 8.73
CA ILE A 102 1.70 -7.36 8.01
C ILE A 102 2.00 -8.49 7.03
N CYS A 103 1.91 -9.75 7.47
CA CYS A 103 2.16 -10.90 6.60
C CYS A 103 1.14 -10.97 5.44
N LEU A 104 -0.13 -10.65 5.68
CA LEU A 104 -1.15 -10.60 4.63
C LEU A 104 -0.91 -9.47 3.63
N HIS A 105 -0.48 -8.29 4.10
CA HIS A 105 -0.08 -7.21 3.21
C HIS A 105 1.09 -7.62 2.33
N LEU A 106 2.15 -8.20 2.93
CA LEU A 106 3.31 -8.69 2.18
C LEU A 106 2.92 -9.74 1.14
N LEU A 107 2.08 -10.70 1.54
CA LEU A 107 1.61 -11.76 0.66
C LEU A 107 0.78 -11.19 -0.50
N ALA A 108 -0.22 -10.35 -0.19
CA ALA A 108 -1.04 -9.68 -1.20
C ALA A 108 -0.19 -8.85 -2.17
N ARG A 109 0.79 -8.12 -1.66
CA ARG A 109 1.67 -7.29 -2.48
C ARG A 109 2.60 -8.12 -3.36
N ALA A 110 3.19 -9.18 -2.82
CA ALA A 110 4.15 -10.03 -3.52
C ALA A 110 3.49 -10.94 -4.57
N THR A 111 2.28 -11.45 -4.28
CA THR A 111 1.53 -12.34 -5.20
C THR A 111 0.49 -11.59 -6.04
N ARG A 112 0.49 -10.25 -5.97
CA ARG A 112 -0.43 -9.37 -6.69
C ARG A 112 -1.90 -9.71 -6.43
N GLY A 113 -2.21 -10.06 -5.19
CA GLY A 113 -3.56 -10.34 -4.72
C GLY A 113 -4.05 -11.76 -4.94
N THR A 114 -3.19 -12.71 -5.34
CA THR A 114 -3.58 -14.10 -5.62
C THR A 114 -2.84 -15.10 -4.73
N HIS A 115 -3.50 -15.68 -3.73
CA HIS A 115 -2.96 -16.80 -2.95
C HIS A 115 -4.06 -17.48 -2.11
N PRO A 116 -4.16 -18.83 -2.06
CA PRO A 116 -5.25 -19.50 -1.31
C PRO A 116 -5.32 -19.16 0.19
N LEU A 117 -4.17 -19.02 0.85
CA LEU A 117 -4.14 -18.58 2.26
C LEU A 117 -4.56 -17.12 2.42
N LEU A 118 -4.31 -16.27 1.42
CA LEU A 118 -4.69 -14.86 1.48
C LEU A 118 -6.22 -14.75 1.50
N ASP A 119 -6.90 -15.46 0.60
CA ASP A 119 -8.37 -15.46 0.53
C ASP A 119 -9.00 -15.87 1.86
N ALA A 120 -8.53 -16.98 2.45
CA ALA A 120 -9.05 -17.49 3.72
C ALA A 120 -8.87 -16.50 4.88
N TYR A 121 -7.71 -15.85 4.97
CA TYR A 121 -7.44 -14.89 6.04
C TYR A 121 -8.12 -13.54 5.82
N LEU A 122 -8.31 -13.09 4.58
CA LEU A 122 -9.01 -11.84 4.30
C LEU A 122 -10.52 -11.96 4.53
N GLU A 123 -11.11 -13.14 4.36
CA GLU A 123 -12.47 -13.41 4.84
C GLU A 123 -12.59 -13.25 6.37
N LEU A 124 -11.58 -13.69 7.13
CA LEU A 124 -11.55 -13.44 8.57
C LEU A 124 -11.45 -11.94 8.89
N ILE A 125 -10.64 -11.18 8.15
CA ILE A 125 -10.54 -9.72 8.29
C ILE A 125 -11.89 -9.05 8.02
N LYS A 126 -12.63 -9.47 6.98
CA LYS A 126 -13.97 -8.95 6.70
C LYS A 126 -14.90 -9.13 7.90
N ILE A 127 -14.91 -10.33 8.49
CA ILE A 127 -15.72 -10.66 9.67
C ILE A 127 -15.30 -9.79 10.87
N GLU A 128 -14.00 -9.64 11.12
CA GLU A 128 -13.49 -8.79 12.20
C GLU A 128 -13.91 -7.32 12.03
N TRP A 129 -13.82 -6.79 10.82
CA TRP A 129 -14.25 -5.42 10.53
C TRP A 129 -15.76 -5.25 10.71
N GLN A 130 -16.57 -6.22 10.28
CA GLN A 130 -18.02 -6.22 10.51
C GLN A 130 -18.37 -6.19 12.00
N HIS A 131 -17.69 -6.99 12.83
CA HIS A 131 -17.86 -6.94 14.29
C HIS A 131 -17.43 -5.58 14.86
N TRP A 132 -16.28 -5.07 14.44
CA TRP A 132 -15.81 -3.75 14.86
C TRP A 132 -16.81 -2.64 14.50
N PHE A 133 -17.38 -2.66 13.29
CA PHE A 133 -18.41 -1.69 12.90
C PHE A 133 -19.65 -1.75 13.79
N ALA A 134 -20.00 -2.93 14.32
CA ALA A 134 -21.19 -3.12 15.14
C ALA A 134 -21.01 -2.68 16.60
N ASP A 135 -19.84 -2.94 17.20
CA ASP A 135 -19.63 -2.75 18.64
C ASP A 135 -18.57 -1.73 19.03
N LYS A 136 -17.65 -1.39 18.12
CA LYS A 136 -16.47 -0.53 18.33
C LYS A 136 -15.59 -0.92 19.54
N LYS A 137 -15.79 -2.11 20.09
CA LYS A 137 -15.04 -2.70 21.22
C LYS A 137 -14.00 -3.70 20.77
N SER A 138 -14.20 -4.29 19.60
CA SER A 138 -13.19 -5.11 18.93
C SER A 138 -11.95 -4.27 18.58
N PRO A 139 -10.77 -4.89 18.39
CA PRO A 139 -9.58 -4.18 17.94
C PRO A 139 -9.86 -3.39 16.65
N SER A 140 -9.38 -2.14 16.60
CA SER A 140 -9.51 -1.31 15.41
C SER A 140 -8.83 -1.96 14.22
N PRO A 141 -9.42 -1.88 13.01
CA PRO A 141 -8.73 -2.22 11.77
C PRO A 141 -7.36 -1.55 11.67
N SER A 142 -6.36 -2.33 11.25
CA SER A 142 -4.98 -1.90 11.12
C SER A 142 -4.68 -1.39 9.71
N VAL A 143 -3.67 -0.53 9.57
CA VAL A 143 -3.19 -0.10 8.23
C VAL A 143 -2.76 -1.30 7.37
N PRO A 144 -1.97 -2.27 7.87
CA PRO A 144 -1.61 -3.43 7.05
C PRO A 144 -2.81 -4.28 6.60
N ALA A 145 -3.86 -4.41 7.43
CA ALA A 145 -5.09 -5.10 7.04
C ALA A 145 -5.79 -4.37 5.89
N TYR A 146 -5.88 -3.05 5.98
CA TYR A 146 -6.43 -2.22 4.90
C TYR A 146 -5.63 -2.39 3.60
N CYS A 147 -4.30 -2.34 3.68
CA CYS A 147 -3.45 -2.53 2.51
C CYS A 147 -3.62 -3.92 1.89
N ALA A 148 -3.64 -4.97 2.71
CA ALA A 148 -3.89 -6.34 2.24
C ALA A 148 -5.26 -6.45 1.52
N MET A 149 -6.31 -5.88 2.10
CA MET A 149 -7.65 -5.83 1.50
C MET A 149 -7.66 -5.07 0.17
N ALA A 150 -7.01 -3.90 0.09
CA ALA A 150 -6.93 -3.11 -1.13
C ALA A 150 -6.25 -3.90 -2.27
N TRP A 151 -5.15 -4.60 -1.97
CA TRP A 151 -4.40 -5.40 -2.95
C TRP A 151 -5.04 -6.73 -3.33
N TRP A 152 -5.98 -7.23 -2.53
CA TRP A 152 -6.68 -8.48 -2.81
C TRP A 152 -7.57 -8.39 -4.05
N GLN A 153 -7.51 -9.42 -4.91
CA GLN A 153 -8.31 -9.52 -6.12
C GLN A 153 -9.31 -10.68 -6.00
N PRO A 154 -10.40 -10.51 -5.22
CA PRO A 154 -11.39 -11.56 -5.06
C PRO A 154 -12.20 -11.77 -6.35
N PRO A 155 -12.95 -12.88 -6.44
CA PRO A 155 -13.95 -13.08 -7.49
C PRO A 155 -14.94 -11.91 -7.61
N ALA A 156 -15.54 -11.75 -8.79
CA ALA A 156 -16.39 -10.59 -9.12
C ALA A 156 -17.59 -10.39 -8.17
N ASP A 157 -18.18 -11.47 -7.66
CA ASP A 157 -19.28 -11.44 -6.70
C ASP A 157 -18.87 -10.89 -5.32
N GLN A 158 -17.59 -11.02 -4.95
CA GLN A 158 -17.04 -10.51 -3.70
C GLN A 158 -16.40 -9.12 -3.86
N THR A 159 -16.11 -8.68 -5.09
CA THR A 159 -15.51 -7.36 -5.35
C THR A 159 -16.39 -6.23 -4.83
N LEU A 160 -17.71 -6.30 -5.05
CA LEU A 160 -18.65 -5.28 -4.56
C LEU A 160 -18.74 -5.23 -3.03
N GLU A 161 -18.71 -6.41 -2.39
CA GLU A 161 -18.73 -6.51 -0.93
C GLU A 161 -17.45 -5.91 -0.33
N LYS A 162 -16.27 -6.27 -0.87
CA LYS A 162 -14.98 -5.70 -0.50
C LYS A 162 -15.03 -4.17 -0.61
N ARG A 163 -15.46 -3.64 -1.76
CA ARG A 163 -15.53 -2.20 -2.04
C ARG A 163 -16.38 -1.47 -1.00
N ALA A 164 -17.61 -1.93 -0.76
CA ALA A 164 -18.50 -1.34 0.23
C ALA A 164 -17.91 -1.38 1.66
N LEU A 165 -17.24 -2.47 2.01
CA LEU A 165 -16.61 -2.62 3.32
C LEU A 165 -15.43 -1.66 3.51
N VAL A 166 -14.58 -1.52 2.50
CA VAL A 166 -13.42 -0.60 2.52
C VAL A 166 -13.88 0.85 2.53
N ALA A 167 -14.88 1.22 1.74
CA ALA A 167 -15.45 2.58 1.75
C ALA A 167 -16.01 2.92 3.13
N LYS A 168 -16.76 1.99 3.75
CA LYS A 168 -17.25 2.16 5.12
C LYS A 168 -16.12 2.34 6.12
N LEU A 169 -15.04 1.57 6.00
CA LEU A 169 -13.87 1.69 6.86
C LEU A 169 -13.23 3.07 6.77
N LEU A 170 -12.99 3.56 5.55
CA LEU A 170 -12.34 4.85 5.35
C LEU A 170 -13.21 6.02 5.83
N ASN A 171 -14.52 5.99 5.57
CA ASN A 171 -15.45 7.01 6.08
C ASN A 171 -15.49 7.04 7.62
N GLU A 172 -15.33 5.88 8.27
CA GLU A 172 -15.23 5.80 9.74
C GLU A 172 -13.89 6.33 10.26
N ALA A 173 -12.80 6.08 9.54
CA ALA A 173 -11.49 6.64 9.87
C ALA A 173 -11.46 8.17 9.68
N GLU A 174 -12.12 8.68 8.64
CA GLU A 174 -12.31 10.11 8.38
C GLU A 174 -13.09 10.77 9.52
N ALA A 175 -14.19 10.17 9.96
CA ALA A 175 -15.00 10.70 11.06
C ALA A 175 -14.28 10.70 12.42
N GLN A 176 -13.18 9.94 12.55
CA GLN A 176 -12.40 9.81 13.80
C GLN A 176 -11.10 10.63 13.80
N SER A 177 -10.77 11.33 12.70
CA SER A 177 -9.50 12.08 12.55
C SER A 177 -9.30 13.20 13.57
N ASP A 178 -10.39 13.73 14.14
CA ASP A 178 -10.38 14.82 15.13
C ASP A 178 -10.01 14.38 16.55
N VAL A 179 -9.85 13.07 16.79
CA VAL A 179 -9.51 12.52 18.10
C VAL A 179 -8.01 12.27 18.18
N LEU A 180 -7.31 13.00 19.07
CA LEU A 180 -5.91 12.76 19.42
C LEU A 180 -5.75 11.36 20.03
N LEU A 181 -5.54 10.35 19.18
CA LEU A 181 -5.34 8.97 19.59
C LEU A 181 -3.87 8.59 19.40
N PRO A 182 -3.18 8.09 20.44
CA PRO A 182 -1.93 7.40 20.24
C PRO A 182 -2.24 6.00 19.70
N GLU A 183 -1.68 5.63 18.55
CA GLU A 183 -1.17 4.28 18.25
C GLU A 183 -0.68 4.17 16.80
N SER A 184 0.57 3.78 16.64
CA SER A 184 1.32 3.69 15.39
C SER A 184 0.92 2.53 14.45
N SER A 185 -0.33 2.09 14.51
CA SER A 185 -0.81 0.93 13.72
C SER A 185 -2.29 0.97 13.35
N ARG A 186 -3.06 1.93 13.89
CA ARG A 186 -4.48 2.11 13.54
C ARG A 186 -4.61 2.84 12.21
N LEU A 187 -5.64 2.50 11.44
CA LEU A 187 -6.01 3.27 10.27
C LEU A 187 -6.60 4.61 10.72
N VAL A 188 -5.86 5.69 10.49
CA VAL A 188 -6.26 7.07 10.77
C VAL A 188 -5.94 7.92 9.55
N ILE A 189 -6.91 8.71 9.11
CA ILE A 189 -6.71 9.72 8.09
C ILE A 189 -6.11 10.96 8.78
N PRO A 190 -4.88 11.36 8.43
CA PRO A 190 -4.20 12.51 9.00
C PRO A 190 -4.81 13.82 8.47
N ASP A 191 -4.42 14.94 9.08
CA ASP A 191 -4.77 16.27 8.59
C ASP A 191 -4.27 16.50 7.15
N LYS A 192 -5.02 17.27 6.36
CA LYS A 192 -4.69 17.61 4.97
C LYS A 192 -3.30 18.22 4.82
N GLN A 193 -2.84 19.00 5.78
CA GLN A 193 -1.50 19.61 5.77
C GLN A 193 -0.38 18.56 5.75
N ILE A 194 -0.60 17.40 6.38
CA ILE A 194 0.38 16.31 6.35
C ILE A 194 0.53 15.76 4.94
N TYR A 195 -0.55 15.64 4.17
CA TYR A 195 -0.48 15.17 2.78
C TYR A 195 0.22 16.16 1.85
N LEU A 196 0.06 17.46 2.09
CA LEU A 196 0.76 18.49 1.32
C LEU A 196 2.26 18.50 1.62
N ALA A 197 2.65 18.24 2.87
CA ALA A 197 4.05 18.14 3.28
C ALA A 197 4.68 16.78 2.89
N GLU A 198 3.89 15.70 2.85
CA GLU A 198 4.31 14.34 2.51
C GLU A 198 3.49 13.75 1.33
N PRO A 199 3.73 14.19 0.09
CA PRO A 199 3.02 13.73 -1.11
C PRO A 199 3.12 12.22 -1.35
N VAL A 200 4.21 11.64 -0.88
CA VAL A 200 4.43 10.21 -0.74
C VAL A 200 3.25 9.49 -0.07
N ARG A 201 2.70 10.06 1.01
CA ARG A 201 1.55 9.52 1.74
C ARG A 201 0.26 9.70 0.96
N MET A 202 0.11 10.82 0.25
CA MET A 202 -1.02 11.07 -0.66
C MET A 202 -1.10 9.98 -1.73
N LEU A 203 0.03 9.71 -2.40
CA LEU A 203 0.11 8.66 -3.41
C LEU A 203 -0.17 7.27 -2.85
N PHE A 204 0.32 6.99 -1.64
CA PHE A 204 0.04 5.73 -0.96
C PHE A 204 -1.46 5.51 -0.74
N ASP A 205 -2.17 6.47 -0.15
CA ASP A 205 -3.60 6.31 0.14
C ASP A 205 -4.45 6.31 -1.13
N LEU A 206 -4.08 7.12 -2.12
CA LEU A 206 -4.71 7.10 -3.45
C LEU A 206 -4.55 5.76 -4.16
N GLU A 207 -3.36 5.16 -4.14
CA GLU A 207 -3.15 3.85 -4.77
C GLU A 207 -4.04 2.79 -4.11
N HIS A 208 -4.03 2.71 -2.78
CA HIS A 208 -4.83 1.71 -2.07
C HIS A 208 -6.34 1.96 -2.26
N GLY A 209 -6.77 3.22 -2.26
CA GLY A 209 -8.15 3.61 -2.57
C GLY A 209 -8.58 3.23 -3.99
N ALA A 210 -7.71 3.47 -4.98
CA ALA A 210 -7.94 3.09 -6.37
C ALA A 210 -8.00 1.57 -6.55
N ARG A 211 -7.09 0.81 -5.91
CA ARG A 211 -7.11 -0.67 -5.93
C ARG A 211 -8.33 -1.28 -5.25
N ALA A 212 -8.83 -0.61 -4.22
CA ALA A 212 -10.08 -0.99 -3.57
C ALA A 212 -11.33 -0.58 -4.37
N GLY A 213 -11.18 0.30 -5.37
CA GLY A 213 -12.28 0.81 -6.19
C GLY A 213 -13.20 1.75 -5.43
N VAL A 214 -12.69 2.55 -4.48
CA VAL A 214 -13.52 3.37 -3.57
C VAL A 214 -13.31 4.87 -3.71
N LEU A 215 -12.57 5.32 -4.73
CA LEU A 215 -12.22 6.73 -4.90
C LEU A 215 -13.46 7.63 -5.02
N GLY A 216 -14.51 7.18 -5.72
CA GLY A 216 -15.76 7.91 -5.86
C GLY A 216 -16.67 7.91 -4.62
N GLU A 217 -16.35 7.11 -3.60
CA GLU A 217 -17.20 6.86 -2.42
C GLU A 217 -16.68 7.50 -1.14
N VAL A 218 -15.44 7.96 -1.13
CA VAL A 218 -14.75 8.51 0.04
C VAL A 218 -14.29 9.93 -0.29
N GLU A 219 -14.78 10.92 0.47
CA GLU A 219 -14.52 12.33 0.20
C GLU A 219 -13.03 12.67 0.29
N HIS A 220 -12.35 12.13 1.29
CA HIS A 220 -10.91 12.27 1.44
C HIS A 220 -10.13 11.82 0.19
N LEU A 221 -10.44 10.66 -0.38
CA LEU A 221 -9.73 10.13 -1.55
C LEU A 221 -10.00 10.98 -2.80
N ARG A 222 -11.22 11.49 -2.96
CA ARG A 222 -11.54 12.44 -4.03
C ARG A 222 -10.72 13.71 -3.89
N TRP A 223 -10.59 14.25 -2.68
CA TRP A 223 -9.74 15.42 -2.44
C TRP A 223 -8.27 15.14 -2.80
N LEU A 224 -7.71 14.00 -2.36
CA LEU A 224 -6.33 13.63 -2.72
C LEU A 224 -6.16 13.54 -4.26
N TYR A 225 -7.18 13.06 -4.97
CA TYR A 225 -7.14 12.95 -6.43
C TYR A 225 -7.12 14.31 -7.10
N ASP A 226 -7.97 15.23 -6.65
CA ASP A 226 -8.00 16.61 -7.12
C ASP A 226 -6.63 17.28 -6.87
N GLU A 227 -6.01 17.06 -5.71
CA GLU A 227 -4.65 17.55 -5.42
C GLU A 227 -3.62 16.94 -6.37
N LEU A 228 -3.66 15.63 -6.62
CA LEU A 228 -2.76 14.96 -7.57
C LEU A 228 -2.90 15.53 -9.00
N GLU A 229 -4.12 15.89 -9.44
CA GLU A 229 -4.34 16.55 -10.72
C GLU A 229 -3.71 17.95 -10.78
N VAL A 230 -3.75 18.70 -9.68
CA VAL A 230 -3.18 20.06 -9.60
C VAL A 230 -1.65 20.04 -9.67
N GLN A 231 -1.00 18.99 -9.15
CA GLN A 231 0.47 18.85 -9.16
C GLN A 231 1.06 18.40 -10.52
N GLN A 232 0.23 18.15 -11.53
CA GLN A 232 0.70 17.80 -12.87
C GLN A 232 1.07 19.07 -13.66
N ASP A 233 2.31 19.14 -14.15
CA ASP A 233 2.76 20.22 -15.03
C ASP A 233 2.35 19.96 -16.49
N ALA A 234 2.49 20.98 -17.34
CA ALA A 234 2.10 20.97 -18.74
C ALA A 234 2.86 19.93 -19.59
N ASP A 235 4.01 19.45 -19.10
CA ASP A 235 4.82 18.39 -19.72
C ASP A 235 4.39 16.97 -19.31
N GLY A 236 3.41 16.85 -18.40
CA GLY A 236 2.87 15.59 -17.91
C GLY A 236 3.65 14.98 -16.75
N MET A 237 4.66 15.67 -16.22
CA MET A 237 5.37 15.29 -15.01
C MET A 237 4.64 15.77 -13.76
N TRP A 238 4.77 15.04 -12.66
CA TRP A 238 4.27 15.47 -11.35
C TRP A 238 5.42 16.05 -10.55
N HIS A 239 5.27 17.31 -10.14
CA HIS A 239 6.25 18.00 -9.30
C HIS A 239 5.65 18.25 -7.94
N PHE A 240 6.32 17.74 -6.90
CA PHE A 240 5.89 17.94 -5.53
C PHE A 240 6.90 18.81 -4.79
N THR A 241 6.41 19.81 -4.06
CA THR A 241 7.26 20.58 -3.15
C THR A 241 7.28 19.86 -1.81
N LEU A 242 8.40 19.20 -1.49
CA LEU A 242 8.59 18.59 -0.16
C LEU A 242 8.99 19.70 0.81
N GLU A 243 8.20 19.90 1.86
CA GLU A 243 8.68 20.63 3.02
C GLU A 243 9.57 19.72 3.86
N GLU A 244 10.62 20.24 4.49
CA GLU A 244 11.48 19.47 5.40
C GLU A 244 10.66 19.04 6.63
N THR A 245 9.96 17.90 6.55
CA THR A 245 9.22 17.33 7.67
C THR A 245 10.07 16.31 8.45
N PRO A 246 9.88 16.22 9.78
CA PRO A 246 10.66 15.32 10.62
C PRO A 246 10.35 13.86 10.29
N ALA A 247 11.40 13.05 10.21
CA ALA A 247 11.36 11.61 9.97
C ALA A 247 10.47 10.87 10.98
N HIS A 248 9.18 10.72 10.66
CA HIS A 248 8.30 9.75 11.27
C HIS A 248 8.02 8.62 10.29
N MET A 249 7.84 7.41 10.80
CA MET A 249 7.76 6.15 10.05
C MET A 249 7.00 6.31 8.73
N SER A 250 7.76 6.35 7.63
CA SER A 250 7.17 6.40 6.31
C SER A 250 6.76 4.97 5.94
N TRP A 251 5.44 4.76 5.78
CA TRP A 251 4.87 3.52 5.20
C TRP A 251 5.14 3.39 3.69
N TYR A 252 5.91 4.34 3.19
CA TYR A 252 6.42 4.47 1.85
C TYR A 252 7.93 4.58 1.93
N TYR A 253 8.62 3.97 0.98
CA TYR A 253 10.07 3.94 1.01
C TYR A 253 10.68 4.53 -0.27
N PRO A 254 11.07 5.82 -0.25
CA PRO A 254 11.65 6.44 -1.44
C PRO A 254 13.02 5.82 -1.76
N LEU A 255 13.37 5.79 -3.04
CA LEU A 255 14.67 5.29 -3.51
C LEU A 255 15.83 6.22 -3.11
N GLU A 256 15.67 7.55 -3.25
CA GLU A 256 16.57 8.62 -2.78
C GLU A 256 15.81 9.96 -2.70
N GLU A 257 16.14 10.85 -1.75
CA GLU A 257 15.52 12.20 -1.59
C GLU A 257 15.61 13.07 -2.85
N ASN A 258 16.67 12.94 -3.65
CA ASN A 258 16.94 13.81 -4.80
C ASN A 258 16.53 13.22 -6.17
N LYS A 259 15.84 12.07 -6.21
CA LYS A 259 15.38 11.41 -7.45
C LYS A 259 13.94 10.93 -7.37
N GLN A 260 13.13 11.55 -6.51
CA GLN A 260 11.75 11.12 -6.26
C GLN A 260 10.82 11.33 -7.46
N ASP A 261 11.04 12.34 -8.30
CA ASP A 261 10.14 12.70 -9.41
C ASP A 261 9.82 11.53 -10.36
N ALA A 262 10.80 10.69 -10.68
CA ALA A 262 10.58 9.53 -11.56
C ALA A 262 9.73 8.45 -10.88
N GLU A 263 9.94 8.21 -9.58
CA GLU A 263 9.19 7.23 -8.79
C GLU A 263 7.76 7.69 -8.55
N LEU A 264 7.61 8.97 -8.15
CA LEU A 264 6.34 9.63 -7.94
C LEU A 264 5.54 9.68 -9.25
N THR A 265 6.19 9.96 -10.38
CA THR A 265 5.57 9.93 -11.71
C THR A 265 5.10 8.52 -12.06
N VAL A 266 5.91 7.47 -11.87
CA VAL A 266 5.50 6.09 -12.14
C VAL A 266 4.28 5.70 -11.29
N ARG A 267 4.25 6.07 -10.01
CA ARG A 267 3.12 5.81 -9.11
C ARG A 267 1.88 6.58 -9.50
N ALA A 268 1.99 7.88 -9.81
CA ALA A 268 0.88 8.67 -10.32
C ALA A 268 0.28 8.01 -11.58
N LEU A 269 1.12 7.61 -12.54
CA LEU A 269 0.69 6.90 -13.73
C LEU A 269 -0.03 5.57 -13.41
N MET A 270 0.45 4.79 -12.44
CA MET A 270 -0.24 3.58 -11.97
C MET A 270 -1.60 3.89 -11.35
N ILE A 271 -1.72 4.94 -10.54
CA ILE A 271 -3.00 5.39 -9.96
C ILE A 271 -3.98 5.74 -11.07
N TYR A 272 -3.60 6.59 -12.04
CA TYR A 272 -4.46 6.91 -13.18
C TYR A 272 -4.89 5.67 -13.97
N LYS A 273 -4.02 4.65 -14.08
CA LYS A 273 -4.40 3.37 -14.71
C LYS A 273 -5.46 2.62 -13.94
N LEU A 274 -5.31 2.51 -12.62
CA LEU A 274 -6.29 1.86 -11.77
C LEU A 274 -7.65 2.58 -11.84
N LEU A 275 -7.63 3.92 -11.90
CA LEU A 275 -8.86 4.72 -11.96
C LEU A 275 -9.62 4.62 -13.27
N ASN A 276 -8.96 4.27 -14.37
CA ASN A 276 -9.65 3.94 -15.62
C ASN A 276 -10.53 2.69 -15.52
N TYR A 277 -10.32 1.83 -14.52
CA TYR A 277 -11.16 0.65 -14.27
C TYR A 277 -12.41 0.97 -13.42
N ASP A 278 -12.51 2.18 -12.88
CA ASP A 278 -13.62 2.64 -12.03
C ASP A 278 -14.68 3.47 -12.79
N VAL A 279 -14.55 3.60 -14.13
CA VAL A 279 -15.47 4.35 -15.03
C VAL A 279 -16.32 3.40 -15.88
#